data_AF-A0AAW6EGZ8-F1
#
_entry.id   AF-A0AAW6EGZ8-F1
#
_cell.length_a   1.000
_cell.length_b   1.000
_cell.length_c   1.000
_cell.angle_alpha   90.00
_cell.angle_beta   90.00
_cell.angle_gamma   90.00
#
_symmetry.space_group_name_H-M   'P 1'
#
loop_
_entity.id
_entity.type
_entity.pdbx_description
1 polymer ?
#
loop_
_entity_poly.entity_id
_entity_poly.type
_entity_poly.pdbx_seq_one_letter_code
_entity_poly.pdbx_strand_id
1 'polypeptide(L)'
;MENTWINNIKALFSSNDSDVTYSEDVIKNKIVDNDICIIGTDITHKVRIRFKENDKIKKVSKIKRIVTDINNLPMSKSYRKKYSTEIATIYQLALNDEIEDAEILAEDLKKNIEGNIIIQRKIDFIAPAILILLLVVWVSNNTKYILNSEYYPCFIYGPIGGILSLIINQNNLEINYNVNKVSIYIESIKMVISTLLMSLIGFIAIKSGLVLGNIDFSTNSYVLYFIIIICGYSQTFVPNILNNFNDGKDT
;
A
#
# COMPACT_ATOMS: atom_id res chain seq x y z
N MET A 1 34.10 21.11 12.68
CA MET A 1 33.32 19.94 13.15
C MET A 1 32.39 19.48 12.02
N GLU A 2 32.95 19.07 10.88
CA GLU A 2 32.15 18.81 9.66
C GLU A 2 32.50 17.50 8.94
N ASN A 3 33.43 16.71 9.49
CA ASN A 3 33.95 15.49 8.84
C ASN A 3 33.46 14.17 9.44
N THR A 4 32.64 14.19 10.49
CA THR A 4 32.11 12.96 11.11
C THR A 4 30.92 12.38 10.34
N TRP A 5 30.12 13.22 9.67
CA TRP A 5 28.93 12.76 8.94
C TRP A 5 29.29 12.10 7.59
N ILE A 6 30.26 12.67 6.85
CA ILE A 6 30.72 12.13 5.57
C ILE A 6 31.45 10.79 5.75
N ASN A 7 32.20 10.62 6.84
CA ASN A 7 32.87 9.35 7.15
C ASN A 7 31.90 8.24 7.54
N ASN A 8 30.80 8.56 8.24
CA ASN A 8 29.74 7.59 8.54
C ASN A 8 28.97 7.15 7.30
N ILE A 9 28.80 8.03 6.31
CA ILE A 9 28.18 7.69 5.03
C ILE A 9 29.13 6.81 4.19
N LYS A 10 30.43 7.11 4.12
CA LYS A 10 31.39 6.27 3.40
C LYS A 10 31.48 4.86 3.99
N ALA A 11 31.40 4.71 5.31
CA ALA A 11 31.37 3.39 5.98
C ALA A 11 30.10 2.58 5.65
N LEU A 12 28.97 3.25 5.36
CA LEU A 12 27.73 2.59 4.94
C LEU A 12 27.79 2.08 3.49
N PHE A 13 28.61 2.70 2.64
CA PHE A 13 28.73 2.36 1.21
C PHE A 13 29.97 1.54 0.84
N SER A 14 30.95 1.39 1.76
CA SER A 14 32.16 0.56 1.56
C SER A 14 31.99 -0.90 2.01
N SER A 15 30.78 -1.34 2.36
CA SER A 15 30.50 -2.74 2.74
C SER A 15 29.88 -3.59 1.61
N ASN A 16 29.85 -3.03 0.38
CA ASN A 16 29.61 -3.81 -0.82
C ASN A 16 30.94 -4.26 -1.40
N ASP A 17 31.03 -5.58 -1.60
CA ASP A 17 32.09 -6.37 -2.22
C ASP A 17 33.25 -6.87 -1.36
N SER A 18 33.39 -8.20 -1.43
CA SER A 18 34.42 -9.11 -0.91
C SER A 18 34.45 -9.35 0.61
N ASP A 19 34.32 -10.64 0.95
CA ASP A 19 34.46 -11.27 2.26
C ASP A 19 33.24 -11.20 3.21
N VAL A 20 32.24 -11.99 2.87
CA VAL A 20 31.23 -12.47 3.83
C VAL A 20 31.92 -13.42 4.82
N THR A 21 32.58 -12.82 5.81
CA THR A 21 33.04 -13.52 7.01
C THR A 21 31.79 -13.90 7.81
N TYR A 22 31.54 -15.20 7.90
CA TYR A 22 30.42 -15.80 8.61
C TYR A 22 30.53 -15.51 10.11
N SER A 23 29.83 -14.46 10.57
CA SER A 23 29.61 -14.22 12.00
C SER A 23 28.65 -15.30 12.54
N GLU A 24 29.08 -15.97 13.60
CA GLU A 24 28.37 -17.08 14.25
C GLU A 24 27.02 -16.68 14.89
N ASP A 25 26.66 -15.39 14.94
CA ASP A 25 25.61 -14.82 15.80
C ASP A 25 24.24 -14.51 15.15
N VAL A 26 24.00 -14.90 13.89
CA VAL A 26 22.81 -14.39 13.16
C VAL A 26 21.50 -15.11 13.50
N ILE A 27 21.53 -16.38 13.95
CA ILE A 27 20.31 -17.16 14.23
C ILE A 27 19.98 -17.07 15.72
N LYS A 28 18.94 -16.31 16.07
CA LYS A 28 18.54 -16.08 17.46
C LYS A 28 17.54 -17.12 17.97
N ASN A 29 16.59 -17.50 17.11
CA ASN A 29 15.62 -18.56 17.42
C ASN A 29 15.76 -19.68 16.39
N LYS A 30 16.06 -20.88 16.87
CA LYS A 30 16.08 -22.08 16.03
C LYS A 30 14.65 -22.59 15.84
N ILE A 31 14.28 -22.87 14.60
CA ILE A 31 12.99 -23.49 14.24
C ILE A 31 13.22 -24.97 13.94
N VAL A 32 14.30 -25.29 13.23
CA VAL A 32 14.70 -26.65 12.86
C VAL A 32 16.21 -26.78 13.09
N ASP A 33 16.63 -27.85 13.76
CA ASP A 33 18.04 -28.21 13.93
C ASP A 33 18.18 -29.71 13.65
N ASN A 34 18.69 -30.02 12.45
CA ASN A 34 18.94 -31.39 12.02
C ASN A 34 20.44 -31.55 11.73
N ASP A 35 20.89 -32.77 11.51
CA ASP A 35 22.30 -33.09 11.21
C ASP A 35 22.81 -32.38 9.93
N ILE A 36 21.88 -32.02 9.03
CA ILE A 36 22.18 -31.44 7.72
C ILE A 36 22.20 -29.89 7.76
N CYS A 37 21.33 -29.26 8.55
CA CYS A 37 21.21 -27.80 8.58
C CYS A 37 20.56 -27.27 9.87
N ILE A 38 20.75 -25.97 10.10
CA ILE A 38 20.04 -25.18 11.11
C ILE A 38 19.21 -24.14 10.38
N ILE A 39 17.89 -24.18 10.57
CA ILE A 39 16.96 -23.16 10.09
C ILE A 39 16.47 -22.39 11.30
N GLY A 40 16.58 -21.06 11.24
CA GLY A 40 16.06 -20.22 12.29
C GLY A 40 15.89 -18.78 11.86
N THR A 41 15.53 -17.93 12.80
CA THR A 41 15.26 -16.52 12.52
C THR A 41 16.31 -15.61 13.14
N ASP A 42 16.63 -14.52 12.44
CA ASP A 42 17.43 -13.43 13.00
C ASP A 42 16.61 -12.50 13.92
N ILE A 43 17.25 -11.47 14.47
CA ILE A 43 16.63 -10.46 15.36
C ILE A 43 15.45 -9.75 14.68
N THR A 44 15.44 -9.70 13.34
CA THR A 44 14.38 -9.10 12.52
C THR A 44 13.31 -10.11 12.09
N HIS A 45 13.39 -11.34 12.59
CA HIS A 45 12.53 -12.48 12.21
C HIS A 45 12.68 -12.91 10.74
N LYS A 46 13.76 -12.54 10.06
CA LYS A 46 14.07 -13.10 8.73
C LYS A 46 14.59 -14.51 8.88
N VAL A 47 14.10 -15.42 8.05
CA VAL A 47 14.54 -16.82 8.09
C VAL A 47 15.90 -16.94 7.44
N ARG A 48 16.82 -17.60 8.14
CA ARG A 48 18.18 -17.89 7.72
C ARG A 48 18.39 -19.40 7.79
N ILE A 49 19.15 -19.92 6.84
CA ILE A 49 19.59 -21.32 6.82
C ILE A 49 21.11 -21.36 6.91
N ARG A 50 21.62 -22.23 7.79
CA ARG A 50 23.05 -22.58 7.89
C ARG A 50 23.18 -24.06 7.55
N PHE A 51 23.93 -24.38 6.50
CA PHE A 51 24.23 -25.77 6.13
C PHE A 51 25.43 -26.27 6.93
N LYS A 52 25.38 -27.52 7.40
CA LYS A 52 26.50 -28.20 8.07
C LYS A 52 27.40 -28.93 7.05
N GLU A 53 26.88 -29.26 5.87
CA GLU A 53 27.60 -29.89 4.75
C GLU A 53 27.51 -29.07 3.45
N ASN A 54 28.62 -28.98 2.69
CA ASN A 54 28.73 -28.13 1.50
C ASN A 54 28.03 -28.69 0.23
N ASP A 55 27.83 -30.00 0.11
CA ASP A 55 27.37 -30.63 -1.15
C ASP A 55 25.89 -30.37 -1.49
N LYS A 56 25.05 -30.01 -0.51
CA LYS A 56 23.62 -29.72 -0.73
C LYS A 56 23.32 -28.25 -1.09
N ILE A 57 24.34 -27.37 -1.10
CA ILE A 57 24.16 -25.93 -1.33
C ILE A 57 23.66 -25.63 -2.76
N LYS A 58 24.10 -26.40 -3.77
CA LYS A 58 23.67 -26.18 -5.17
C LYS A 58 22.21 -26.54 -5.40
N LYS A 59 21.70 -27.62 -4.76
CA LYS A 59 20.31 -28.09 -4.89
C LYS A 59 19.29 -27.07 -4.35
N VAL A 60 19.63 -26.37 -3.26
CA VAL A 60 18.70 -25.44 -2.58
C VAL A 60 18.84 -23.99 -3.11
N SER A 61 19.70 -23.74 -4.10
CA SER A 61 19.99 -22.38 -4.59
C SER A 61 18.76 -21.63 -5.13
N LYS A 62 17.87 -22.32 -5.85
CA LYS A 62 16.64 -21.74 -6.41
C LYS A 62 15.63 -21.38 -5.31
N ILE A 63 15.41 -22.29 -4.35
CA ILE A 63 14.57 -22.04 -3.16
C ILE A 63 15.14 -20.91 -2.30
N LYS A 64 16.47 -20.88 -2.12
CA LYS A 64 17.15 -19.80 -1.39
C LYS A 64 16.87 -18.43 -2.02
N ARG A 65 16.81 -18.34 -3.36
CA ARG A 65 16.44 -17.09 -4.05
C ARG A 65 15.02 -16.67 -3.72
N ILE A 66 14.03 -17.56 -3.88
CA ILE A 66 12.62 -17.26 -3.60
C ILE A 66 12.42 -16.85 -2.14
N VAL A 67 13.03 -17.58 -1.19
CA VAL A 67 12.97 -17.24 0.23
C VAL A 67 13.67 -15.91 0.54
N THR A 68 14.73 -15.57 -0.18
CA THR A 68 15.38 -14.25 -0.06
C THR A 68 14.45 -13.14 -0.53
N ASP A 69 13.72 -13.36 -1.63
CA ASP A 69 12.70 -12.42 -2.11
C ASP A 69 11.59 -12.24 -1.07
N ILE A 70 11.07 -13.34 -0.52
CA ILE A 70 10.09 -13.31 0.58
C ILE A 70 10.63 -12.54 1.79
N ASN A 71 11.87 -12.80 2.20
CA ASN A 71 12.51 -12.09 3.31
C ASN A 71 12.71 -10.59 3.04
N ASN A 72 12.82 -10.18 1.79
CA ASN A 72 13.00 -8.79 1.40
C ASN A 72 11.67 -8.03 1.23
N LEU A 73 10.53 -8.73 1.19
CA LEU A 73 9.22 -8.08 1.19
C LEU A 73 9.04 -7.18 2.43
N PRO A 74 8.38 -6.02 2.29
CA PRO A 74 8.23 -5.03 3.35
C PRO A 74 7.19 -5.45 4.41
N MET A 75 7.52 -6.49 5.18
CA MET A 75 6.67 -7.06 6.22
C MET A 75 7.01 -6.56 7.63
N SER A 76 5.98 -6.44 8.47
CA SER A 76 6.12 -6.22 9.92
C SER A 76 6.75 -7.43 10.63
N LYS A 77 7.35 -7.23 11.81
CA LYS A 77 7.97 -8.30 12.61
C LYS A 77 6.98 -9.43 12.97
N SER A 78 5.73 -9.06 13.29
CA SER A 78 4.67 -10.03 13.62
C SER A 78 4.33 -10.91 12.41
N TYR A 79 4.18 -10.30 11.22
CA TYR A 79 3.94 -11.04 9.98
C TYR A 79 5.11 -11.97 9.64
N ARG A 80 6.36 -11.51 9.79
CA ARG A 80 7.55 -12.34 9.58
C ARG A 80 7.60 -13.56 10.50
N LYS A 81 7.23 -13.38 11.78
CA LYS A 81 7.14 -14.48 12.74
C LYS A 81 6.07 -15.50 12.37
N LYS A 82 4.93 -15.05 11.82
CA LYS A 82 3.86 -15.96 11.38
C LYS A 82 4.34 -16.88 10.25
N TYR A 83 5.03 -16.34 9.26
CA TYR A 83 5.48 -17.10 8.08
C TYR A 83 6.81 -17.82 8.28
N SER A 84 7.53 -17.61 9.38
CA SER A 84 8.84 -18.23 9.59
C SER A 84 8.77 -19.75 9.65
N THR A 85 7.67 -20.32 10.14
CA THR A 85 7.44 -21.76 10.18
C THR A 85 7.22 -22.33 8.78
N GLU A 86 6.38 -21.69 7.97
CA GLU A 86 6.11 -22.10 6.59
C GLU A 86 7.39 -22.02 5.73
N ILE A 87 8.20 -20.96 5.90
CA ILE A 87 9.51 -20.85 5.25
C ILE A 87 10.46 -21.97 5.70
N ALA A 88 10.42 -22.37 6.96
CA ALA A 88 11.23 -23.51 7.43
C ALA A 88 10.78 -24.83 6.80
N THR A 89 9.47 -25.04 6.63
CA THR A 89 8.92 -26.19 5.91
C THR A 89 9.37 -26.22 4.46
N ILE A 90 9.39 -25.08 3.75
CA ILE A 90 9.92 -24.98 2.37
C ILE A 90 11.36 -25.49 2.32
N TYR A 91 12.21 -25.06 3.25
CA TYR A 91 13.60 -25.53 3.30
C TYR A 91 13.72 -27.02 3.65
N GLN A 92 12.84 -27.56 4.50
CA GLN A 92 12.83 -28.99 4.81
C GLN A 92 12.44 -29.84 3.59
N LEU A 93 11.39 -29.45 2.85
CA LEU A 93 10.98 -30.13 1.61
C LEU A 93 12.12 -30.12 0.58
N ALA A 94 12.75 -28.96 0.38
CA ALA A 94 13.89 -28.82 -0.53
C ALA A 94 15.10 -29.68 -0.13
N LEU A 95 15.28 -29.96 1.16
CA LEU A 95 16.36 -30.80 1.68
C LEU A 95 16.07 -32.30 1.59
N ASN A 96 14.80 -32.67 1.53
CA ASN A 96 14.29 -34.04 1.35
C ASN A 96 14.18 -34.45 -0.13
N ASP A 97 14.80 -33.68 -1.04
CA ASP A 97 14.75 -33.87 -2.50
C ASP A 97 13.34 -33.68 -3.13
N GLU A 98 12.37 -33.15 -2.39
CA GLU A 98 11.04 -32.73 -2.87
C GLU A 98 11.07 -31.26 -3.35
N ILE A 99 11.90 -30.98 -4.36
CA ILE A 99 12.17 -29.60 -4.81
C ILE A 99 10.94 -28.97 -5.47
N GLU A 100 10.20 -29.72 -6.27
CA GLU A 100 9.04 -29.21 -7.02
C GLU A 100 7.92 -28.76 -6.06
N ASP A 101 7.61 -29.56 -5.05
CA ASP A 101 6.64 -29.21 -4.01
C ASP A 101 7.11 -28.00 -3.17
N ALA A 102 8.40 -27.93 -2.86
CA ALA A 102 8.99 -26.78 -2.17
C ALA A 102 8.86 -25.49 -3.00
N GLU A 103 9.01 -25.57 -4.32
CA GLU A 103 8.87 -24.42 -5.22
C GLU A 103 7.42 -23.93 -5.29
N ILE A 104 6.47 -24.85 -5.45
CA ILE A 104 5.03 -24.53 -5.49
C ILE A 104 4.63 -23.84 -4.18
N LEU A 105 5.00 -24.42 -3.04
CA LEU A 105 4.68 -23.85 -1.72
C LEU A 105 5.34 -22.48 -1.52
N ALA A 106 6.57 -22.29 -2.01
CA ALA A 106 7.27 -21.01 -1.90
C ALA A 106 6.62 -19.90 -2.74
N GLU A 107 6.22 -20.19 -3.98
CA GLU A 107 5.53 -19.23 -4.84
C GLU A 107 4.13 -18.90 -4.32
N ASP A 108 3.38 -19.90 -3.84
CA ASP A 108 2.07 -19.67 -3.21
C ASP A 108 2.19 -18.81 -1.95
N LEU A 109 3.19 -19.09 -1.11
CA LEU A 109 3.48 -18.28 0.07
C LEU A 109 3.81 -16.84 -0.32
N LYS A 110 4.68 -16.66 -1.31
CA LYS A 110 5.05 -15.33 -1.82
C LYS A 110 3.83 -14.55 -2.29
N LYS A 111 2.99 -15.17 -3.13
CA LYS A 111 1.75 -14.57 -3.64
C LYS A 111 0.78 -14.18 -2.53
N ASN A 112 0.63 -15.04 -1.52
CA ASN A 112 -0.22 -14.77 -0.36
C ASN A 112 0.32 -13.60 0.49
N ILE A 113 1.63 -13.52 0.68
CA ILE A 113 2.27 -12.41 1.40
C ILE A 113 2.10 -11.10 0.61
N GLU A 114 2.39 -11.10 -0.68
CA GLU A 114 2.24 -9.92 -1.55
C GLU A 114 0.79 -9.42 -1.55
N GLY A 115 -0.19 -10.32 -1.70
CA GLY A 115 -1.61 -9.97 -1.63
C GLY A 115 -1.98 -9.32 -0.30
N ASN A 116 -1.52 -9.87 0.82
CA ASN A 116 -1.76 -9.29 2.15
C ASN A 116 -1.09 -7.92 2.34
N ILE A 117 0.12 -7.73 1.83
CA ILE A 117 0.80 -6.43 1.85
C ILE A 117 0.01 -5.41 1.04
N ILE A 118 -0.45 -5.77 -0.16
CA ILE A 118 -1.27 -4.89 -1.01
C ILE A 118 -2.54 -4.45 -0.28
N ILE A 119 -3.26 -5.39 0.34
CA ILE A 119 -4.45 -5.09 1.15
C ILE A 119 -4.10 -4.11 2.28
N GLN A 120 -2.99 -4.35 2.99
CA GLN A 120 -2.56 -3.45 4.05
C GLN A 120 -2.22 -2.06 3.52
N ARG A 121 -1.63 -1.95 2.31
CA ARG A 121 -1.36 -0.64 1.68
C ARG A 121 -2.64 0.07 1.24
N LYS A 122 -3.66 -0.66 0.78
CA LYS A 122 -4.99 -0.10 0.49
C LYS A 122 -5.61 0.48 1.76
N ILE A 123 -5.49 -0.20 2.89
CA ILE A 123 -5.93 0.33 4.19
C ILE A 123 -5.12 1.56 4.60
N ASP A 124 -3.79 1.53 4.46
CA ASP A 124 -2.90 2.67 4.74
C ASP A 124 -3.25 3.90 3.88
N PHE A 125 -3.91 3.71 2.72
CA PHE A 125 -4.39 4.79 1.84
C PHE A 125 -5.82 5.26 2.22
N ILE A 126 -6.75 4.33 2.44
CA ILE A 126 -8.16 4.68 2.69
C ILE A 126 -8.37 5.27 4.09
N ALA A 127 -7.73 4.70 5.11
CA ALA A 127 -7.89 5.13 6.50
C ALA A 127 -7.57 6.62 6.73
N PRO A 128 -6.41 7.16 6.29
CA PRO A 128 -6.12 8.59 6.43
C PRO A 128 -7.08 9.47 5.63
N ALA A 129 -7.54 9.04 4.44
CA ALA A 129 -8.52 9.78 3.67
C ALA A 129 -9.84 9.94 4.46
N ILE A 130 -10.34 8.87 5.07
CA ILE A 130 -11.53 8.91 5.93
C ILE A 130 -11.31 9.85 7.13
N LEU A 131 -10.16 9.77 7.80
CA LEU A 131 -9.85 10.64 8.95
C LEU A 131 -9.81 12.12 8.57
N ILE A 132 -9.17 12.47 7.44
CA ILE A 132 -9.12 13.84 6.95
C ILE A 132 -10.54 14.31 6.60
N LEU A 133 -11.38 13.45 6.04
CA LEU A 133 -12.76 13.83 5.71
C LEU A 133 -13.62 14.06 6.94
N LEU A 134 -13.49 13.22 7.97
CA LEU A 134 -14.12 13.48 9.26
C LEU A 134 -13.64 14.80 9.86
N LEU A 135 -12.35 15.12 9.74
CA LEU A 135 -11.80 16.39 10.17
C LEU A 135 -12.40 17.57 9.39
N VAL A 136 -12.51 17.47 8.06
CA VAL A 136 -13.13 18.50 7.22
C VAL A 136 -14.58 18.73 7.62
N VAL A 137 -15.38 17.67 7.76
CA VAL A 137 -16.78 17.76 8.20
C VAL A 137 -16.87 18.42 9.58
N TRP A 138 -16.01 18.02 10.51
CA TRP A 138 -15.96 18.60 11.85
C TRP A 138 -15.60 20.09 11.83
N VAL A 139 -14.55 20.47 11.09
CA VAL A 139 -14.14 21.88 10.94
C VAL A 139 -15.26 22.69 10.30
N SER A 140 -15.87 22.20 9.21
CA SER A 140 -16.97 22.88 8.52
C SER A 140 -18.18 23.07 9.42
N ASN A 141 -18.50 22.10 10.29
CA ASN A 141 -19.60 22.23 11.24
C ASN A 141 -19.33 23.32 12.29
N ASN A 142 -18.11 23.41 12.81
CA ASN A 142 -17.73 24.45 13.78
C ASN A 142 -17.58 25.84 13.16
N THR A 143 -17.26 25.90 11.86
CA THR A 143 -17.04 27.16 11.13
C THR A 143 -18.25 27.56 10.28
N LYS A 144 -19.43 26.96 10.50
CA LYS A 144 -20.67 27.24 9.75
C LYS A 144 -21.05 28.73 9.72
N TYR A 145 -20.68 29.50 10.75
CA TYR A 145 -20.93 30.94 10.82
C TYR A 145 -19.88 31.79 10.08
N ILE A 146 -18.70 31.24 9.82
CA ILE A 146 -17.57 31.92 9.15
C ILE A 146 -17.55 31.57 7.65
N LEU A 147 -17.77 30.31 7.32
CA LEU A 147 -18.01 29.87 5.95
C LEU A 147 -19.37 30.37 5.52
N ASN A 148 -19.43 31.14 4.42
CA ASN A 148 -20.69 31.56 3.83
C ASN A 148 -21.61 30.33 3.68
N SER A 149 -22.82 30.44 4.23
CA SER A 149 -23.76 29.32 4.43
C SER A 149 -24.05 28.51 3.16
N GLU A 150 -23.88 29.14 1.99
CA GLU A 150 -24.12 28.52 0.69
C GLU A 150 -23.07 27.48 0.29
N TYR A 151 -21.80 27.62 0.71
CA TYR A 151 -20.72 26.70 0.33
C TYR A 151 -20.57 25.52 1.28
N TYR A 152 -21.16 25.60 2.47
CA TYR A 152 -21.13 24.56 3.49
C TYR A 152 -21.49 23.15 2.96
N PRO A 153 -22.51 22.97 2.09
CA PRO A 153 -22.84 21.66 1.52
C PRO A 153 -21.68 21.00 0.75
N CYS A 154 -20.81 21.78 0.11
CA CYS A 154 -19.67 21.26 -0.67
C CYS A 154 -18.67 20.51 0.21
N PHE A 155 -18.44 21.00 1.43
CA PHE A 155 -17.49 20.44 2.37
C PHE A 155 -18.01 19.21 3.12
N ILE A 156 -19.31 18.90 3.01
CA ILE A 156 -19.92 17.73 3.63
C ILE A 156 -20.26 16.69 2.58
N TYR A 157 -21.07 17.06 1.60
CA TYR A 157 -21.62 16.13 0.61
C TYR A 157 -20.61 15.78 -0.48
N GLY A 158 -19.69 16.70 -0.81
CA GLY A 158 -18.61 16.45 -1.77
C GLY A 158 -17.71 15.28 -1.35
N PRO A 159 -17.10 15.36 -0.15
CA PRO A 159 -16.37 14.25 0.47
C PRO A 159 -17.04 12.88 0.43
N ILE A 160 -18.36 12.82 0.68
CA ILE A 160 -19.11 11.57 0.67
C ILE A 160 -19.03 10.90 -0.71
N GLY A 161 -19.15 11.70 -1.78
CA GLY A 161 -18.96 11.23 -3.15
C GLY A 161 -17.55 10.68 -3.41
N GLY A 162 -16.52 11.38 -2.90
CA GLY A 162 -15.13 10.93 -3.01
C GLY A 162 -14.87 9.60 -2.32
N ILE A 163 -15.37 9.41 -1.09
CA ILE A 163 -15.26 8.14 -0.35
C ILE A 163 -15.99 7.03 -1.10
N LEU A 164 -17.21 7.29 -1.58
CA LEU A 164 -17.98 6.30 -2.31
C LEU A 164 -17.22 5.81 -3.55
N SER A 165 -16.59 6.74 -4.25
CA SER A 165 -15.71 6.46 -5.39
C SER A 165 -14.50 5.58 -5.00
N LEU A 166 -13.88 5.80 -3.84
CA LEU A 166 -12.80 4.94 -3.34
C LEU A 166 -13.27 3.53 -3.02
N ILE A 167 -14.38 3.40 -2.30
CA ILE A 167 -14.90 2.10 -1.86
C ILE A 167 -15.26 1.23 -3.07
N ILE A 168 -15.92 1.82 -4.06
CA ILE A 168 -16.34 1.11 -5.27
C ILE A 168 -15.13 0.71 -6.12
N ASN A 169 -14.13 1.59 -6.26
CA ASN A 169 -12.98 1.34 -7.12
C ASN A 169 -11.77 0.72 -6.39
N GLN A 170 -11.93 0.27 -5.15
CA GLN A 170 -10.81 -0.24 -4.33
C GLN A 170 -10.04 -1.40 -4.97
N ASN A 171 -10.72 -2.23 -5.77
CA ASN A 171 -10.11 -3.37 -6.44
C ASN A 171 -9.19 -2.92 -7.59
N ASN A 172 -9.55 -1.82 -8.24
CA ASN A 172 -8.82 -1.23 -9.37
C ASN A 172 -7.71 -0.27 -8.93
N LEU A 173 -7.58 0.00 -7.62
CA LEU A 173 -6.46 0.77 -7.09
C LEU A 173 -5.16 -0.03 -7.19
N GLU A 174 -4.35 0.30 -8.19
CA GLU A 174 -2.99 -0.20 -8.37
C GLU A 174 -2.07 0.49 -7.36
N ILE A 175 -1.85 -0.14 -6.20
CA ILE A 175 -0.93 0.37 -5.20
C ILE A 175 0.39 -0.39 -5.29
N ASN A 176 1.45 0.34 -5.65
CA ASN A 176 2.80 -0.18 -5.58
C ASN A 176 3.23 -0.32 -4.10
N TYR A 177 3.31 -1.55 -3.63
CA TYR A 177 3.60 -1.86 -2.22
C TYR A 177 5.04 -1.56 -1.78
N ASN A 178 5.94 -1.31 -2.74
CA ASN A 178 7.34 -0.93 -2.49
C ASN A 178 7.48 0.56 -2.13
N VAL A 179 6.42 1.35 -2.28
CA VAL A 179 6.44 2.78 -1.98
C VAL A 179 6.40 3.00 -0.46
N ASN A 180 7.07 4.07 -0.01
CA ASN A 180 7.07 4.48 1.40
C ASN A 180 5.65 4.86 1.88
N LYS A 181 5.32 4.54 3.14
CA LYS A 181 4.03 4.91 3.77
C LYS A 181 3.72 6.40 3.66
N VAL A 182 4.74 7.26 3.79
CA VAL A 182 4.57 8.72 3.69
C VAL A 182 4.01 9.14 2.32
N SER A 183 4.50 8.55 1.24
CA SER A 183 3.98 8.84 -0.10
C SER A 183 2.52 8.40 -0.25
N ILE A 184 2.15 7.25 0.33
CA ILE A 184 0.74 6.78 0.35
C ILE A 184 -0.15 7.78 1.10
N TYR A 185 0.30 8.30 2.25
CA TYR A 185 -0.42 9.35 2.99
C TYR A 185 -0.59 10.64 2.18
N ILE A 186 0.45 11.08 1.49
CA ILE A 186 0.41 12.27 0.63
C ILE A 186 -0.62 12.09 -0.50
N GLU A 187 -0.64 10.92 -1.15
CA GLU A 187 -1.64 10.62 -2.18
C GLU A 187 -3.07 10.63 -1.63
N SER A 188 -3.25 10.12 -0.40
CA SER A 188 -4.55 10.16 0.29
C SER A 188 -5.02 11.59 0.52
N ILE A 189 -4.12 12.49 0.95
CA ILE A 189 -4.40 13.92 1.14
C ILE A 189 -4.76 14.60 -0.18
N LYS A 190 -3.96 14.38 -1.24
CA LYS A 190 -4.22 14.95 -2.57
C LYS A 190 -5.59 14.55 -3.10
N MET A 191 -5.97 13.29 -2.88
CA MET A 191 -7.25 12.76 -3.30
C MET A 191 -8.40 13.51 -2.61
N VAL A 192 -8.36 13.65 -1.28
CA VAL A 192 -9.36 14.43 -0.52
C VAL A 192 -9.46 15.89 -0.98
N ILE A 193 -8.33 16.58 -1.15
CA ILE A 193 -8.30 17.97 -1.63
C ILE A 193 -8.98 18.06 -2.99
N SER A 194 -8.69 17.11 -3.88
CA SER A 194 -9.22 17.10 -5.22
C SER A 194 -10.74 16.78 -5.22
N THR A 195 -11.25 15.97 -4.27
CA THR A 195 -12.70 15.76 -4.09
C THR A 195 -13.41 17.06 -3.78
N LEU A 196 -12.83 17.84 -2.85
CA LEU A 196 -13.39 19.12 -2.42
C LEU A 196 -13.39 20.14 -3.56
N LEU A 197 -12.30 20.22 -4.32
CA LEU A 197 -12.20 21.10 -5.48
C LEU A 197 -13.26 20.77 -6.54
N MET A 198 -13.44 19.50 -6.88
CA MET A 198 -14.46 19.10 -7.86
C MET A 198 -15.88 19.43 -7.39
N SER A 199 -16.14 19.25 -6.11
CA SER A 199 -17.43 19.60 -5.50
C SER A 199 -17.69 21.11 -5.54
N LEU A 200 -16.66 21.94 -5.26
CA LEU A 200 -16.74 23.40 -5.34
C LEU A 200 -16.94 23.89 -6.78
N ILE A 201 -16.20 23.32 -7.74
CA ILE A 201 -16.36 23.65 -9.17
C ILE A 201 -17.77 23.32 -9.64
N GLY A 202 -18.28 22.12 -9.29
CA GLY A 202 -19.64 21.71 -9.61
C GLY A 202 -20.68 22.65 -9.01
N PHE A 203 -20.52 23.03 -7.74
CA PHE A 203 -21.41 24.00 -7.10
C PHE A 203 -21.40 25.37 -7.78
N ILE A 204 -20.23 25.90 -8.15
CA ILE A 204 -20.10 27.17 -8.88
C ILE A 204 -20.77 27.06 -10.27
N ALA A 205 -20.59 25.94 -10.97
CA ALA A 205 -21.22 25.72 -12.28
C ALA A 205 -22.76 25.70 -12.19
N ILE A 206 -23.31 25.15 -11.11
CA ILE A 206 -24.76 25.16 -10.84
C ILE A 206 -25.22 26.58 -10.49
N LYS A 207 -24.57 27.24 -9.54
CA LYS A 207 -24.96 28.59 -9.07
C LYS A 207 -24.81 29.67 -10.15
N SER A 208 -23.89 29.50 -11.09
CA SER A 208 -23.74 30.39 -12.26
C SER A 208 -24.79 30.16 -13.35
N GLY A 209 -25.63 29.12 -13.23
CA GLY A 209 -26.61 28.75 -14.25
C GLY A 209 -26.01 28.11 -15.50
N LEU A 210 -24.69 27.84 -15.52
CA LEU A 210 -24.02 27.13 -16.63
C LEU A 210 -24.55 25.71 -16.78
N VAL A 211 -24.87 25.06 -15.66
CA VAL A 211 -25.37 23.69 -15.59
C VAL A 211 -26.65 23.68 -14.76
N LEU A 212 -27.70 23.02 -15.26
CA LEU A 212 -28.99 22.85 -14.58
C LEU A 212 -29.70 24.18 -14.22
N GLY A 213 -29.50 25.24 -15.01
CA GLY A 213 -30.09 26.56 -14.77
C GLY A 213 -31.64 26.61 -14.73
N ASN A 214 -32.31 25.57 -15.23
CA ASN A 214 -33.77 25.45 -15.21
C ASN A 214 -34.32 24.79 -13.92
N ILE A 215 -33.44 24.30 -13.03
CA ILE A 215 -33.84 23.66 -11.77
C ILE A 215 -33.82 24.70 -10.65
N ASP A 216 -34.95 24.86 -9.97
CA ASP A 216 -35.02 25.69 -8.77
C ASP A 216 -34.57 24.93 -7.53
N PHE A 217 -33.28 25.03 -7.21
CA PHE A 217 -32.69 24.42 -6.03
C PHE A 217 -33.15 25.05 -4.69
N SER A 218 -33.87 26.18 -4.72
CA SER A 218 -34.46 26.76 -3.51
C SER A 218 -35.66 25.95 -3.00
N THR A 219 -36.38 25.28 -3.91
CA THR A 219 -37.51 24.41 -3.59
C THR A 219 -37.10 22.99 -3.18
N ASN A 220 -35.94 22.51 -3.67
CA ASN A 220 -35.44 21.17 -3.34
C ASN A 220 -33.91 21.16 -3.19
N SER A 221 -33.45 21.41 -1.96
CA SER A 221 -32.03 21.40 -1.59
C SER A 221 -31.39 20.01 -1.67
N TYR A 222 -32.18 18.92 -1.62
CA TYR A 222 -31.64 17.56 -1.72
C TYR A 222 -31.08 17.24 -3.10
N VAL A 223 -31.68 17.80 -4.17
CA VAL A 223 -31.15 17.64 -5.54
C VAL A 223 -29.76 18.28 -5.64
N LEU A 224 -29.58 19.46 -5.04
CA LEU A 224 -28.28 20.12 -4.97
C LEU A 224 -27.26 19.27 -4.23
N TYR A 225 -27.62 18.70 -3.07
CA TYR A 225 -26.72 17.81 -2.31
C TYR A 225 -26.33 16.57 -3.12
N PHE A 226 -27.28 15.95 -3.81
CA PHE A 226 -27.03 14.79 -4.65
C PHE A 226 -26.07 15.11 -5.81
N ILE A 227 -26.24 16.25 -6.48
CA ILE A 227 -25.32 16.66 -7.54
C ILE A 227 -23.92 16.92 -6.98
N ILE A 228 -23.81 17.56 -5.81
CA ILE A 228 -22.52 17.77 -5.13
C ILE A 228 -21.84 16.43 -4.80
N ILE A 229 -22.59 15.41 -4.37
CA ILE A 229 -22.06 14.04 -4.18
C ILE A 229 -21.51 13.50 -5.51
N ILE A 230 -22.25 13.66 -6.62
CA ILE A 230 -21.79 13.23 -7.95
C ILE A 230 -20.50 13.98 -8.36
N CYS A 231 -20.41 15.28 -8.11
CA CYS A 231 -19.20 16.05 -8.37
C CYS A 231 -18.01 15.57 -7.53
N GLY A 232 -18.22 15.23 -6.26
CA GLY A 232 -17.17 14.62 -5.44
C GLY A 232 -16.76 13.22 -5.93
N TYR A 233 -17.71 12.45 -6.44
CA TYR A 233 -17.46 11.13 -7.02
C TYR A 233 -16.66 11.20 -8.34
N SER A 234 -16.73 12.30 -9.07
CA SER A 234 -16.20 12.41 -10.44
C SER A 234 -14.67 12.31 -10.55
N GLN A 235 -13.94 12.31 -9.43
CA GLN A 235 -12.49 12.12 -9.43
C GLN A 235 -12.05 10.81 -10.09
N THR A 236 -12.83 9.74 -9.95
CA THR A 236 -12.56 8.47 -10.63
C THR A 236 -13.26 8.38 -11.99
N PHE A 237 -14.22 9.28 -12.23
CA PHE A 237 -14.96 9.37 -13.48
C PHE A 237 -14.15 10.03 -14.60
N VAL A 238 -13.36 11.07 -14.28
CA VAL A 238 -12.54 11.81 -15.27
C VAL A 238 -11.47 10.92 -15.91
N PRO A 239 -10.66 10.12 -15.17
CA PRO A 239 -9.71 9.20 -15.78
C PRO A 239 -10.38 8.06 -16.57
N ASN A 240 -11.48 7.48 -16.04
CA ASN A 240 -12.17 6.38 -16.70
C ASN A 240 -12.80 6.80 -18.04
N ILE A 241 -13.34 8.02 -18.13
CA ILE A 241 -13.84 8.57 -19.39
C ILE A 241 -12.69 8.82 -20.38
N LEU A 242 -11.59 9.42 -19.93
CA LEU A 242 -10.43 9.71 -20.79
C LEU A 242 -9.77 8.44 -21.33
N ASN A 243 -9.66 7.39 -20.53
CA ASN A 243 -9.14 6.09 -20.97
C ASN A 243 -10.09 5.43 -21.98
N ASN A 244 -11.41 5.42 -21.71
CA ASN A 244 -12.39 4.89 -22.65
C ASN A 244 -12.45 5.67 -23.99
N PHE A 245 -12.16 6.98 -23.98
CA PHE A 245 -12.05 7.78 -25.20
C PHE A 245 -10.75 7.53 -25.97
N ASN A 246 -9.66 7.14 -25.29
CA ASN A 246 -8.41 6.76 -25.95
C ASN A 246 -8.51 5.35 -26.55
N ASP A 247 -9.16 4.40 -25.87
CA ASP A 247 -9.37 3.04 -26.39
C ASP A 247 -10.37 3.01 -27.55
N GLY A 248 -11.22 4.03 -27.67
CA GLY A 248 -12.12 4.23 -28.82
C GLY A 248 -11.45 4.81 -30.07
N LYS A 249 -10.11 4.97 -30.11
CA LYS A 249 -9.36 5.41 -31.29
C LYS A 249 -8.56 4.30 -31.99
N ASP A 250 -8.63 3.06 -31.50
CA ASP A 250 -7.98 1.90 -32.11
C ASP A 250 -8.96 0.96 -32.87
N THR A 251 -10.12 1.50 -33.29
CA THR A 251 -11.04 0.86 -34.26
C THR A 251 -11.32 1.80 -35.41
#